data_AF-A0AAV6FH81-F1
#
_entry.id   AF-A0AAV6FH81-F1
#
_cell.length_a   1.000
_cell.length_b   1.000
_cell.length_c   1.000
_cell.angle_alpha   90.00
_cell.angle_beta   90.00
_cell.angle_gamma   90.00
#
_symmetry.space_group_name_H-M   'P 1'
#
loop_
_entity.id
_entity.type
_entity.pdbx_description
1 polymer ?
#
loop_
_entity_poly.entity_id
_entity_poly.type
_entity_poly.pdbx_seq_one_letter_code
_entity_poly.pdbx_strand_id
1 'polypeptide(L)'
;MRGTLQRGLLVALLLLATVVSWGRAATALTPNCVPRELCMDTDALQKLAQTVVHNISSAHNWRILLNMNQFMQIRRWRNLHGCVMFRVVSFYERVLREKLGLKENEDVGDHRGPLVDLMGLMQHLDDCVRVDEGKCERLGEKAEKMPLIELSSTKKRTPKQWAILQIQHLNEAIKKISEEDTINKALDELKLLHNYIRGRGVRKWSDD
;
A
#
# COMPACT_ATOMS: atom_id res chain seq x y z
N MET A 1 -52.00 60.40 30.38
CA MET A 1 -52.70 60.88 29.17
C MET A 1 -51.87 60.51 27.95
N ARG A 2 -52.50 59.87 26.94
CA ARG A 2 -52.22 59.86 25.48
C ARG A 2 -50.74 59.77 25.01
N GLY A 3 -50.35 58.90 24.09
CA GLY A 3 -51.13 58.03 23.22
C GLY A 3 -50.21 57.28 22.25
N THR A 4 -50.64 56.06 21.94
CA THR A 4 -50.65 55.43 20.62
C THR A 4 -50.07 56.24 19.45
N LEU A 5 -48.76 56.12 19.17
CA LEU A 5 -48.24 56.43 17.84
C LEU A 5 -46.87 55.80 17.53
N GLN A 6 -46.70 54.50 17.74
CA GLN A 6 -45.54 53.81 17.16
C GLN A 6 -45.77 52.31 16.91
N ARG A 7 -47.03 51.93 16.65
CA ARG A 7 -47.39 50.57 16.19
C ARG A 7 -47.29 50.39 14.66
N GLY A 8 -46.88 51.42 13.92
CA GLY A 8 -46.70 51.38 12.46
C GLY A 8 -45.30 50.96 11.97
N LEU A 9 -44.28 51.00 12.84
CA LEU A 9 -42.89 50.72 12.42
C LEU A 9 -42.46 49.26 12.63
N LEU A 10 -43.21 48.49 13.43
CA LEU A 10 -42.89 47.09 13.74
C LEU A 10 -43.54 46.09 12.75
N VAL A 11 -44.50 46.53 11.94
CA VAL A 11 -45.16 45.67 10.94
C VAL A 11 -44.42 45.71 9.59
N ALA A 12 -43.68 46.79 9.29
CA ALA A 12 -42.88 46.90 8.07
C ALA A 12 -41.55 46.13 8.12
N LEU A 13 -41.04 45.77 9.32
CA LEU A 13 -39.81 44.98 9.49
C LEU A 13 -40.04 43.45 9.50
N LEU A 14 -41.29 42.99 9.45
CA LEU A 14 -41.64 41.56 9.43
C LEU A 14 -42.03 41.03 8.04
N LEU A 15 -41.96 41.85 6.99
CA LEU A 15 -42.30 41.48 5.60
C LEU A 15 -41.12 41.56 4.62
N LEU A 16 -39.88 41.43 5.12
CA LEU A 16 -38.65 41.27 4.30
C LEU A 16 -37.96 39.91 4.53
N ALA A 17 -38.72 38.89 4.90
CA ALA A 17 -38.21 37.54 5.19
C ALA A 17 -38.70 36.47 4.20
N THR A 18 -39.05 36.85 2.97
CA THR A 18 -39.37 35.86 1.93
C THR A 18 -38.72 36.27 0.61
N VAL A 19 -38.14 35.26 -0.04
CA VAL A 19 -37.48 35.26 -1.35
C VAL A 19 -35.98 35.61 -1.34
N VAL A 20 -35.16 34.70 -0.80
CA VAL A 20 -34.06 34.04 -1.55
C VAL A 20 -33.74 32.70 -0.88
N SER A 21 -34.40 31.63 -1.29
CA SER A 21 -33.89 30.27 -1.06
C SER A 21 -34.42 29.30 -2.10
N TRP A 22 -34.26 29.64 -3.37
CA TRP A 22 -34.31 28.67 -4.46
C TRP A 22 -32.89 28.49 -4.98
N GLY A 23 -32.39 27.27 -4.87
CA GLY A 23 -31.02 26.92 -5.27
C GLY A 23 -30.15 26.28 -4.18
N ARG A 24 -30.73 25.70 -3.11
CA ARG A 24 -30.08 24.58 -2.41
C ARG A 24 -30.92 23.36 -2.68
N ALA A 25 -30.45 22.50 -3.58
CA ALA A 25 -30.88 21.12 -3.58
C ALA A 25 -30.71 20.61 -2.14
N ALA A 26 -31.82 20.23 -1.51
CA ALA A 26 -31.78 19.45 -0.30
C ALA A 26 -31.16 18.11 -0.69
N THR A 27 -29.83 18.04 -0.63
CA THR A 27 -29.16 16.76 -0.50
C THR A 27 -29.62 16.21 0.83
N ALA A 28 -30.49 15.21 0.77
CA ALA A 28 -30.69 14.29 1.86
C ALA A 28 -29.30 13.81 2.26
N LEU A 29 -28.77 14.35 3.36
CA LEU A 29 -27.58 13.83 4.01
C LEU A 29 -27.97 12.46 4.54
N THR A 30 -27.79 11.44 3.70
CA THR A 30 -27.62 10.09 4.19
C THR A 30 -26.42 10.13 5.15
N PRO A 31 -26.52 9.60 6.38
CA PRO A 31 -25.41 9.67 7.34
C PRO A 31 -24.19 8.83 6.95
N ASN A 32 -24.17 8.22 5.76
CA ASN A 32 -23.27 7.13 5.40
C ASN A 32 -22.79 7.21 3.95
N CYS A 33 -22.18 8.33 3.52
CA CYS A 33 -21.40 8.37 2.28
C CYS A 33 -20.15 9.24 2.44
N VAL A 34 -19.33 8.99 3.46
CA VAL A 34 -17.89 9.27 3.31
C VAL A 34 -17.36 8.08 2.50
N PRO A 35 -16.82 8.28 1.29
CA PRO A 35 -16.14 7.20 0.60
C PRO A 35 -15.12 6.61 1.57
N ARG A 36 -15.16 5.30 1.82
CA ARG A 36 -14.03 4.66 2.49
C ARG A 36 -12.81 4.99 1.64
N GLU A 37 -11.93 5.85 2.15
CA GLU A 37 -10.67 6.14 1.46
C GLU A 37 -10.01 4.83 1.12
N LEU A 38 -9.69 4.68 -0.16
CA LEU A 38 -8.89 3.56 -0.64
C LEU A 38 -7.57 3.63 0.10
N CYS A 39 -7.20 2.53 0.76
CA CYS A 39 -5.95 2.55 1.50
C CYS A 39 -4.76 2.74 0.55
N MET A 40 -4.82 2.21 -0.67
CA MET A 40 -3.71 2.30 -1.61
C MET A 40 -4.24 2.49 -3.03
N ASP A 41 -3.68 3.45 -3.76
CA ASP A 41 -3.86 3.58 -5.21
C ASP A 41 -2.87 2.64 -5.92
N THR A 42 -3.35 1.44 -6.26
CA THR A 42 -2.51 0.45 -6.93
C THR A 42 -2.23 0.74 -8.38
N ASP A 43 -3.05 1.59 -9.01
CA ASP A 43 -2.87 1.99 -10.41
C ASP A 43 -1.75 3.05 -10.49
N ALA A 44 -1.74 3.99 -9.55
CA ALA A 44 -0.61 4.92 -9.38
C ALA A 44 0.69 4.15 -9.11
N LEU A 45 0.65 3.16 -8.20
CA LEU A 45 1.81 2.31 -7.94
C LEU A 45 2.30 1.58 -9.20
N GLN A 46 1.39 0.95 -9.95
CA GLN A 46 1.74 0.22 -11.16
C GLN A 46 2.35 1.14 -12.23
N LYS A 47 1.72 2.29 -12.47
CA LYS A 47 2.20 3.28 -13.45
C LYS A 47 3.59 3.78 -13.09
N LEU A 48 3.79 4.13 -11.83
CA LEU A 48 5.06 4.66 -11.36
C LEU A 48 6.17 3.60 -11.39
N ALA A 49 5.86 2.37 -10.98
CA ALA A 49 6.78 1.24 -11.13
C ALA A 49 7.15 1.00 -12.60
N GLN A 50 6.21 1.12 -13.54
CA GLN A 50 6.52 1.04 -14.97
C GLN A 50 7.44 2.18 -15.44
N THR A 51 7.22 3.41 -14.97
CA THR A 51 8.08 4.56 -15.27
C THR A 51 9.51 4.35 -14.80
N VAL A 52 9.71 3.88 -13.56
CA VAL A 52 11.05 3.66 -13.00
C VAL A 52 11.84 2.59 -13.76
N VAL A 53 11.15 1.60 -14.33
CA VAL A 53 11.79 0.42 -14.94
C VAL A 53 11.89 0.53 -16.46
N HIS A 54 11.46 1.63 -17.07
CA HIS A 54 11.34 1.76 -18.53
C HIS A 54 12.64 1.42 -19.32
N ASN A 55 13.81 1.50 -18.68
CA ASN A 55 15.11 1.17 -19.27
C ASN A 55 15.90 0.09 -18.52
N ILE A 56 15.25 -0.65 -17.62
CA ILE A 56 15.90 -1.73 -16.86
C ILE A 56 15.53 -3.05 -17.53
N SER A 57 16.56 -3.80 -17.92
CA SER A 57 16.43 -5.18 -18.36
C SER A 57 17.09 -6.07 -17.32
N SER A 58 16.38 -7.11 -16.86
CA SER A 58 16.96 -8.15 -16.01
C SER A 58 17.03 -9.44 -16.80
N ALA A 59 18.25 -9.93 -17.03
CA ALA A 59 18.49 -11.20 -17.73
C ALA A 59 18.32 -12.44 -16.81
N HIS A 60 18.11 -12.22 -15.52
CA HIS A 60 18.14 -13.27 -14.51
C HIS A 60 16.79 -14.00 -14.34
N ASN A 61 16.83 -15.33 -14.44
CA ASN A 61 15.66 -16.21 -14.36
C ASN A 61 15.17 -16.52 -12.94
N TRP A 62 15.95 -16.18 -11.91
CA TRP A 62 15.52 -16.35 -10.52
C TRP A 62 14.41 -15.33 -10.17
N ARG A 63 13.61 -15.61 -9.14
CA ARG A 63 12.51 -14.74 -8.71
C ARG A 63 12.63 -14.33 -7.25
N ILE A 64 12.42 -13.04 -6.97
CA ILE A 64 12.39 -12.51 -5.60
C ILE A 64 11.00 -12.74 -5.00
N LEU A 65 9.96 -12.39 -5.73
CA LEU A 65 8.58 -12.67 -5.39
C LEU A 65 8.18 -14.07 -5.85
N LEU A 66 7.42 -14.77 -5.00
CA LEU A 66 6.76 -16.01 -5.38
C LEU A 66 5.90 -15.77 -6.61
N ASN A 67 5.79 -16.77 -7.49
CA ASN A 67 4.85 -16.62 -8.60
C ASN A 67 3.41 -16.46 -8.09
N MET A 68 2.56 -15.87 -8.93
CA MET A 68 1.21 -15.50 -8.51
C MET A 68 0.39 -16.67 -7.98
N ASN A 69 0.50 -17.85 -8.61
CA ASN A 69 -0.22 -19.06 -8.19
C ASN A 69 0.18 -19.53 -6.79
N GLN A 70 1.45 -19.39 -6.43
CA GLN A 70 1.97 -19.69 -5.10
C GLN A 70 1.51 -18.62 -4.09
N PHE A 71 1.60 -17.35 -4.45
CA PHE A 71 1.23 -16.25 -3.57
C PHE A 71 -0.28 -16.21 -3.24
N MET A 72 -1.13 -16.63 -4.19
CA MET A 72 -2.58 -16.79 -3.98
C MET A 72 -2.92 -17.71 -2.80
N GLN A 73 -2.04 -18.66 -2.45
CA GLN A 73 -2.21 -19.53 -1.29
C GLN A 73 -2.13 -18.77 0.04
N ILE A 74 -1.47 -17.61 0.05
CA ILE A 74 -1.25 -16.76 1.23
C ILE A 74 -2.34 -15.67 1.33
N ARG A 75 -2.78 -15.09 0.20
CA ARG A 75 -3.68 -13.91 0.13
C ARG A 75 -4.97 -14.00 0.98
N ARG A 76 -5.50 -15.21 1.18
CA ARG A 76 -6.72 -15.46 1.97
C ARG A 76 -6.49 -15.39 3.49
N TRP A 77 -5.25 -15.49 3.94
CA TRP A 77 -4.88 -15.56 5.35
C TRP A 77 -4.38 -14.20 5.83
N ARG A 78 -5.25 -13.40 6.45
CA ARG A 78 -4.97 -12.00 6.85
C ARG A 78 -3.58 -11.83 7.49
N ASN A 79 -3.26 -12.61 8.52
CA ASN A 79 -2.02 -12.45 9.27
C ASN A 79 -0.77 -12.85 8.47
N LEU A 80 -0.88 -13.90 7.63
CA LEU A 80 0.24 -14.33 6.79
C LEU A 80 0.45 -13.36 5.63
N HIS A 81 -0.63 -12.98 4.95
CA HIS A 81 -0.60 -12.00 3.87
C HIS A 81 -0.05 -10.67 4.37
N GLY A 82 -0.55 -10.18 5.51
CA GLY A 82 -0.07 -8.95 6.12
C GLY A 82 1.41 -9.02 6.43
N CYS A 83 1.86 -10.05 7.15
CA CYS A 83 3.28 -10.21 7.45
C CYS A 83 4.17 -10.27 6.19
N VAL A 84 3.73 -11.01 5.17
CA VAL A 84 4.48 -11.09 3.91
C VAL A 84 4.51 -9.74 3.20
N MET A 85 3.39 -9.02 3.13
CA MET A 85 3.36 -7.69 2.51
C MET A 85 4.23 -6.70 3.25
N PHE A 86 4.22 -6.70 4.58
CA PHE A 86 5.12 -5.89 5.40
C PHE A 86 6.60 -6.14 5.08
N ARG A 87 7.00 -7.42 4.96
CA ARG A 87 8.36 -7.78 4.56
C ARG A 87 8.68 -7.38 3.11
N VAL A 88 7.72 -7.51 2.19
CA VAL A 88 7.88 -7.09 0.79
C VAL A 88 8.06 -5.57 0.69
N VAL A 89 7.27 -4.79 1.41
CA VAL A 89 7.38 -3.32 1.45
C VAL A 89 8.74 -2.91 2.00
N SER A 90 9.12 -3.44 3.16
CA SER A 90 10.44 -3.17 3.76
C SER A 90 11.61 -3.55 2.83
N PHE A 91 11.48 -4.66 2.10
CA PHE A 91 12.47 -5.03 1.08
C PHE A 91 12.57 -3.99 -0.04
N TYR A 92 11.44 -3.55 -0.59
CA TYR A 92 11.44 -2.59 -1.70
C TYR A 92 11.90 -1.20 -1.29
N GLU A 93 11.60 -0.76 -0.07
CA GLU A 93 12.17 0.48 0.48
C GLU A 93 13.70 0.43 0.50
N ARG A 94 14.29 -0.70 0.90
CA ARG A 94 15.75 -0.91 0.86
C ARG A 94 16.29 -0.87 -0.57
N VAL A 95 15.62 -1.53 -1.52
CA VAL A 95 16.01 -1.52 -2.95
C VAL A 95 16.00 -0.10 -3.52
N LEU A 96 14.96 0.68 -3.20
CA LEU A 96 14.83 2.05 -3.69
C LEU A 96 15.88 2.98 -3.07
N ARG A 97 16.18 2.84 -1.77
CA ARG A 97 17.27 3.56 -1.11
C ARG A 97 18.62 3.24 -1.74
N GLU A 98 18.92 1.97 -1.95
CA GLU A 98 20.16 1.53 -2.59
C GLU A 98 20.28 2.12 -4.01
N LYS A 99 19.19 2.12 -4.79
CA LYS A 99 19.18 2.70 -6.14
C LYS A 99 19.41 4.21 -6.15
N LEU A 100 18.98 4.91 -5.09
CA LEU A 100 19.22 6.33 -4.89
C LEU A 100 20.60 6.63 -4.29
N GLY A 101 21.38 5.60 -3.90
CA GLY A 101 22.65 5.77 -3.20
C GLY A 101 22.51 6.31 -1.77
N LEU A 102 21.33 6.16 -1.17
CA LEU A 102 21.02 6.66 0.17
C LEU A 102 21.49 5.68 1.25
N LYS A 103 22.05 6.22 2.34
CA LYS A 103 22.35 5.42 3.53
C LYS A 103 21.09 5.12 4.34
N GLU A 104 21.19 4.11 5.20
CA GLU A 104 20.16 3.79 6.19
C GLU A 104 19.94 5.02 7.10
N ASN A 105 18.73 5.57 7.09
CA ASN A 105 18.28 6.81 7.78
C ASN A 105 18.61 8.15 7.12
N GLU A 106 19.16 8.17 5.91
CA GLU A 106 19.27 9.42 5.16
C GLU A 106 17.89 9.93 4.74
N ASP A 107 17.69 11.25 4.85
CA ASP A 107 16.42 11.90 4.49
C ASP A 107 16.25 11.90 2.97
N VAL A 108 15.03 11.57 2.53
CA VAL A 108 14.65 11.54 1.13
C VAL A 108 14.15 12.92 0.67
N GLY A 109 13.86 13.84 1.60
CA GLY A 109 13.21 15.13 1.32
C GLY A 109 13.89 16.02 0.28
N ASP A 110 15.21 15.93 0.14
CA ASP A 110 15.97 16.69 -0.86
C ASP A 110 15.97 16.04 -2.26
N HIS A 111 15.55 14.79 -2.37
CA HIS A 111 15.48 14.05 -3.62
C HIS A 111 14.15 14.31 -4.32
N ARG A 112 14.14 14.23 -5.66
CA ARG A 112 12.93 14.37 -6.47
C ARG A 112 12.89 13.35 -7.59
N GLY A 113 11.68 13.04 -8.03
CA GLY A 113 11.43 12.22 -9.21
C GLY A 113 10.82 10.85 -8.89
N PRO A 114 10.66 10.01 -9.93
CA PRO A 114 9.79 8.84 -9.85
C PRO A 114 10.18 7.81 -8.78
N LEU A 115 11.47 7.69 -8.44
CA LEU A 115 11.95 6.80 -7.38
C LEU A 115 11.51 7.26 -5.99
N VAL A 116 11.52 8.58 -5.74
CA VAL A 116 11.09 9.18 -4.46
C VAL A 116 9.58 9.05 -4.30
N ASP A 117 8.83 9.36 -5.36
CA ASP A 117 7.37 9.20 -5.38
C ASP A 117 6.99 7.74 -5.08
N LEU A 118 7.78 6.79 -5.60
CA LEU A 118 7.57 5.36 -5.42
C LEU A 118 7.91 4.90 -4.00
N MET A 119 8.95 5.48 -3.38
CA MET A 119 9.21 5.29 -1.95
C MET A 119 8.05 5.80 -1.10
N GLY A 120 7.49 6.98 -1.41
CA GLY A 120 6.31 7.50 -0.71
C GLY A 120 5.10 6.57 -0.83
N LEU A 121 4.88 5.98 -2.01
CA LEU A 121 3.86 4.95 -2.21
C LEU A 121 4.15 3.66 -1.43
N MET A 122 5.41 3.23 -1.29
CA MET A 122 5.79 2.08 -0.46
C MET A 122 5.49 2.34 1.02
N GLN A 123 5.85 3.52 1.53
CA GLN A 123 5.56 3.92 2.92
C GLN A 123 4.05 3.94 3.19
N HIS A 124 3.28 4.51 2.26
CA HIS A 124 1.82 4.51 2.37
C HIS A 124 1.23 3.09 2.34
N LEU A 125 1.81 2.20 1.52
CA LEU A 125 1.42 0.80 1.51
C LEU A 125 1.74 0.12 2.86
N ASP A 126 2.86 0.45 3.51
CA ASP A 126 3.21 -0.06 4.84
C ASP A 126 2.12 0.24 5.86
N ASP A 127 1.68 1.50 5.93
CA ASP A 127 0.56 1.94 6.77
C ASP A 127 -0.73 1.17 6.48
N CYS A 128 -0.89 0.67 5.26
CA CYS A 128 -2.05 -0.10 4.84
C CYS A 128 -2.00 -1.58 5.20
N VAL A 129 -0.84 -2.11 5.57
CA VAL A 129 -0.70 -3.51 5.93
C VAL A 129 -1.22 -3.75 7.34
N ARG A 130 -2.02 -4.82 7.51
CA ARG A 130 -2.47 -5.31 8.81
C ARG A 130 -1.50 -6.37 9.31
N VAL A 131 -0.65 -6.00 10.26
CA VAL A 131 0.34 -6.91 10.86
C VAL A 131 0.06 -7.15 12.33
N ASP A 132 0.22 -8.40 12.75
CA ASP A 132 0.44 -8.76 14.15
C ASP A 132 1.95 -8.97 14.28
N GLU A 133 2.64 -7.96 14.83
CA GLU A 133 4.11 -7.86 14.82
C GLU A 133 4.75 -9.10 15.43
N GLY A 134 4.31 -9.53 16.62
CA GLY A 134 4.84 -10.71 17.28
C GLY A 134 4.59 -12.01 16.51
N LYS A 135 3.48 -12.15 15.76
CA LYS A 135 3.30 -13.29 14.84
C LYS A 135 4.22 -13.19 13.62
N CYS A 136 4.46 -11.99 13.11
CA CYS A 136 5.30 -11.79 11.95
C CYS A 136 6.79 -12.01 12.25
N GLU A 137 7.26 -11.53 13.40
CA GLU A 137 8.61 -11.76 13.92
C GLU A 137 8.91 -13.26 14.05
N ARG A 138 8.04 -14.01 14.73
CA ARG A 138 8.15 -15.48 14.84
C ARG A 138 8.12 -16.20 13.49
N LEU A 139 7.48 -15.61 12.47
CA LEU A 139 7.49 -16.16 11.11
C LEU A 139 8.84 -15.88 10.42
N GLY A 140 9.38 -14.68 10.62
CA GLY A 140 10.73 -14.28 10.17
C GLY A 140 11.82 -15.16 10.77
N GLU A 141 11.84 -15.33 12.10
CA GLU A 141 12.81 -16.22 12.77
C GLU A 141 12.76 -17.66 12.24
N LYS A 142 11.55 -18.15 11.90
CA LYS A 142 11.38 -19.48 11.32
C LYS A 142 11.95 -19.56 9.92
N ALA A 143 11.79 -18.50 9.13
CA ALA A 143 12.36 -18.42 7.79
C ALA A 143 13.90 -18.41 7.82
N GLU A 144 14.50 -17.75 8.81
CA GLU A 144 15.96 -17.72 9.01
C GLU A 144 16.53 -19.06 9.45
N LYS A 145 15.82 -19.78 10.35
CA LYS A 145 16.30 -21.05 10.92
C LYS A 145 16.06 -22.26 10.01
N MET A 146 15.09 -22.19 9.10
CA MET A 146 14.82 -23.29 8.16
C MET A 146 15.81 -23.24 7.01
N PRO A 147 16.36 -24.40 6.56
CA PRO A 147 17.12 -24.45 5.32
C PRO A 147 16.23 -23.94 4.18
N LEU A 148 16.85 -23.32 3.17
CA LEU A 148 16.12 -22.86 1.99
C LEU A 148 15.32 -24.04 1.46
N ILE A 149 13.99 -23.93 1.46
CA ILE A 149 13.14 -25.06 1.08
C ILE A 149 13.14 -25.17 -0.45
N GLU A 150 14.29 -25.50 -1.03
CA GLU A 150 14.48 -25.78 -2.44
C GLU A 150 13.50 -26.89 -2.84
N LEU A 151 12.47 -26.50 -3.60
CA LEU A 151 11.85 -27.17 -4.76
C LEU A 151 11.59 -28.70 -4.77
N SER A 152 11.87 -29.46 -3.71
CA SER A 152 11.96 -30.93 -3.76
C SER A 152 10.62 -31.65 -3.70
N SER A 153 9.50 -30.93 -3.61
CA SER A 153 8.26 -31.36 -4.24
C SER A 153 7.24 -30.24 -4.19
N THR A 154 6.53 -30.04 -5.30
CA THR A 154 5.21 -29.37 -5.33
C THR A 154 4.14 -30.19 -4.61
N LYS A 155 4.50 -31.06 -3.65
CA LYS A 155 3.55 -31.61 -2.69
C LYS A 155 2.97 -30.47 -1.88
N LYS A 156 1.67 -30.55 -1.64
CA LYS A 156 0.81 -29.53 -1.00
C LYS A 156 1.53 -28.80 0.15
N ARG A 157 2.13 -27.65 -0.15
CA ARG A 157 2.66 -26.72 0.86
C ARG A 157 1.50 -26.00 1.50
N THR A 158 1.56 -25.85 2.81
CA THR A 158 0.61 -25.05 3.58
C THR A 158 0.81 -23.55 3.28
N PRO A 159 -0.21 -22.71 3.47
CA PRO A 159 -0.08 -21.25 3.36
C PRO A 159 1.07 -20.66 4.18
N LYS A 160 1.31 -21.23 5.37
CA LYS A 160 2.42 -20.82 6.24
C LYS A 160 3.79 -21.14 5.63
N GLN A 161 3.94 -22.31 5.00
CA GLN A 161 5.18 -22.67 4.29
C GLN A 161 5.41 -21.78 3.07
N TRP A 162 4.35 -21.38 2.36
CA TRP A 162 4.48 -20.38 1.28
C TRP A 162 4.93 -19.02 1.81
N ALA A 163 4.36 -18.56 2.93
CA ALA A 163 4.79 -17.31 3.55
C ALA A 163 6.26 -17.36 4.01
N ILE A 164 6.69 -18.48 4.61
CA ILE A 164 8.11 -18.70 4.97
C ILE A 164 9.00 -18.66 3.73
N LEU A 165 8.61 -19.35 2.64
CA LEU A 165 9.40 -19.36 1.41
C LEU A 165 9.54 -17.96 0.80
N GLN A 166 8.47 -17.16 0.78
CA GLN A 166 8.55 -15.77 0.32
C GLN A 166 9.54 -14.96 1.16
N ILE A 167 9.50 -15.09 2.50
CA ILE A 167 10.44 -14.38 3.38
C ILE A 167 11.88 -14.86 3.15
N GLN A 168 12.09 -16.15 2.92
CA GLN A 168 13.42 -16.68 2.56
C GLN A 168 13.95 -16.07 1.26
N HIS A 169 13.13 -15.96 0.21
CA HIS A 169 13.53 -15.32 -1.04
C HIS A 169 13.91 -13.84 -0.82
N LEU A 170 13.15 -13.11 0.00
CA LEU A 170 13.47 -11.72 0.34
C LEU A 170 14.79 -11.62 1.11
N ASN A 171 15.02 -12.50 2.10
CA ASN A 171 16.25 -12.52 2.88
C ASN A 171 17.48 -12.82 2.00
N GLU A 172 17.38 -13.75 1.06
CA GLU A 172 18.45 -14.04 0.10
C GLU A 172 18.70 -12.85 -0.84
N ALA A 173 17.64 -12.17 -1.29
CA ALA A 173 17.78 -10.96 -2.10
C ALA A 173 18.44 -9.81 -1.32
N ILE A 174 18.11 -9.64 -0.03
CA ILE A 174 18.72 -8.63 0.83
C ILE A 174 20.23 -8.85 0.97
N LYS A 175 20.68 -10.10 1.11
CA LYS A 175 22.12 -10.42 1.19
C LYS A 175 22.90 -9.98 -0.06
N LYS A 176 22.22 -9.82 -1.19
CA LYS A 176 22.78 -9.48 -2.49
C LYS A 176 22.32 -8.12 -2.99
N ILE A 177 21.77 -7.27 -2.11
CA ILE A 177 21.15 -6.01 -2.53
C ILE A 177 22.14 -5.01 -3.12
N SER A 178 23.43 -5.14 -2.80
CA SER A 178 24.51 -4.35 -3.41
C SER A 178 24.86 -4.79 -4.84
N GLU A 179 24.38 -5.95 -5.29
CA GLU A 179 24.58 -6.43 -6.66
C GLU A 179 23.57 -5.75 -7.59
N GLU A 180 24.07 -5.06 -8.62
CA GLU A 180 23.23 -4.34 -9.58
C GLU A 180 22.15 -5.23 -10.22
N ASP A 181 22.49 -6.49 -10.49
CA ASP A 181 21.56 -7.48 -11.04
C ASP A 181 20.38 -7.77 -10.11
N THR A 182 20.61 -7.80 -8.80
CA THR A 182 19.56 -8.01 -7.79
C THR A 182 18.64 -6.79 -7.72
N ILE A 183 19.21 -5.58 -7.74
CA ILE A 183 18.44 -4.32 -7.78
C ILE A 183 17.58 -4.27 -9.04
N ASN A 184 18.18 -4.49 -10.20
CA ASN A 184 17.49 -4.45 -11.48
C ASN A 184 16.37 -5.51 -11.54
N LYS A 185 16.61 -6.71 -10.99
CA LYS A 185 15.59 -7.75 -10.87
C LYS A 185 14.44 -7.34 -9.95
N ALA A 186 14.75 -6.78 -8.78
CA ALA A 186 13.74 -6.31 -7.85
C ALA A 186 12.85 -5.24 -8.49
N LEU A 187 13.46 -4.24 -9.11
CA LEU A 187 12.75 -3.17 -9.81
C LEU A 187 11.86 -3.73 -10.93
N ASP A 188 12.33 -4.72 -11.69
CA ASP A 188 11.48 -5.39 -12.70
C ASP A 188 10.26 -6.09 -12.10
N GLU A 189 10.44 -6.85 -11.02
CA GLU A 189 9.32 -7.52 -10.35
C GLU A 189 8.37 -6.55 -9.62
N LEU A 190 8.83 -5.34 -9.27
CA LEU A 190 8.00 -4.31 -8.64
C LEU A 190 6.80 -3.94 -9.50
N LYS A 191 6.92 -4.01 -10.83
CA LYS A 191 5.80 -3.83 -11.77
C LYS A 191 4.61 -4.72 -11.42
N LEU A 192 4.87 -5.90 -10.86
CA LEU A 192 3.86 -6.89 -10.51
C LEU A 192 3.30 -6.70 -9.09
N LEU A 193 3.91 -5.86 -8.25
CA LEU A 193 3.58 -5.72 -6.82
C LEU A 193 2.09 -5.42 -6.59
N HIS A 194 1.47 -4.62 -7.46
CA HIS A 194 0.03 -4.33 -7.40
C HIS A 194 -0.85 -5.59 -7.32
N ASN A 195 -0.44 -6.70 -7.94
CA ASN A 195 -1.18 -7.97 -7.87
C ASN A 195 -1.10 -8.65 -6.50
N TYR A 196 0.00 -8.46 -5.79
CA TYR A 196 0.26 -9.04 -4.47
C TYR A 196 -0.49 -8.28 -3.39
N ILE A 197 -0.69 -6.97 -3.55
CA ILE A 197 -1.41 -6.13 -2.58
C ILE A 197 -2.87 -6.59 -2.38
N ARG A 198 -3.53 -7.12 -3.43
CA ARG A 198 -4.92 -7.60 -3.36
C ARG A 198 -5.01 -8.73 -2.31
N GLY A 199 -5.47 -8.49 -1.08
CA GLY A 199 -5.63 -9.59 -0.13
C GLY A 199 -6.10 -9.17 1.24
N ARG A 200 -6.37 -10.15 2.13
CA ARG A 200 -7.01 -9.86 3.43
C ARG A 200 -6.09 -9.17 4.44
N GLY A 201 -4.78 -9.24 4.20
CA GLY A 201 -3.73 -8.64 5.01
C GLY A 201 -3.44 -7.18 4.73
N VAL A 202 -4.05 -6.59 3.69
CA VAL A 202 -4.01 -5.14 3.45
C VAL A 202 -5.40 -4.60 3.77
N ARG A 203 -5.50 -3.38 4.32
CA ARG A 203 -6.79 -2.68 4.50
C ARG A 203 -7.49 -2.57 3.15
N LYS A 204 -8.83 -2.51 3.16
CA LYS A 204 -9.63 -2.60 1.92
C LYS A 204 -9.18 -1.52 0.92
N TRP A 205 -8.45 -1.98 -0.07
CA TRP A 205 -8.59 -1.65 -1.48
C TRP A 205 -10.07 -1.77 -1.86
N SER A 206 -10.58 -0.87 -2.71
CA SER A 206 -11.97 -0.71 -3.18
C SER A 206 -12.89 -1.92 -3.07
N ASP A 207 -14.17 -1.67 -2.74
CA ASP A 207 -15.21 -2.69 -2.81
C ASP A 207 -15.43 -3.11 -4.29
N ASP A 208 -14.82 -4.24 -4.68
CA ASP A 208 -15.32 -5.13 -5.73
C ASP A 208 -16.09 -6.31 -5.10
#